data_AF-A0A4R5YF04-F1
#
_entry.id   AF-A0A4R5YF04-F1
#
_cell.length_a   1.000
_cell.length_b   1.000
_cell.length_c   1.000
_cell.angle_alpha   90.00
_cell.angle_beta   90.00
_cell.angle_gamma   90.00
#
_symmetry.space_group_name_H-M   'P 1'
#
loop_
_entity.id
_entity.type
_entity.pdbx_description
1 polymer ?
#
loop_
_entity_poly.entity_id
_entity_poly.type
_entity_poly.pdbx_seq_one_letter_code
_entity_poly.pdbx_strand_id
1 'polypeptide(L)'
;MPDSFPDVLGLALRVETDTGHADLELASTGSGLPLRFALVPRWVPSRGVFTTLLPYRGDAGPVLIRARPLRPSLPADLPGIERALREETWRLSLSFATPGGPWHPFALLSLNARGGDSDIRFDAGSSVLPGARMYRWANAVRQPSYDAVQRRNR
;
A
#
# COMPACT_ATOMS: atom_id res chain seq x y z
N MET A 1 1.33 -17.28 -9.45
CA MET A 1 2.01 -16.70 -10.64
C MET A 1 3.37 -17.36 -10.74
N PRO A 2 3.92 -17.65 -11.93
CA PRO A 2 5.27 -18.17 -12.03
C PRO A 2 6.26 -17.12 -11.49
N ASP A 3 7.21 -17.53 -10.65
CA ASP A 3 8.15 -16.68 -9.89
C ASP A 3 9.17 -15.91 -10.78
N SER A 4 8.93 -15.87 -12.10
CA SER A 4 9.86 -15.40 -13.12
C SER A 4 9.32 -14.23 -13.96
N PHE A 5 8.34 -13.45 -13.46
CA PHE A 5 7.87 -12.25 -14.15
C PHE A 5 7.72 -11.06 -13.17
N PRO A 6 8.01 -9.81 -13.58
CA PRO A 6 7.78 -8.67 -12.72
C PRO A 6 6.27 -8.43 -12.58
N ASP A 7 5.80 -8.21 -11.35
CA ASP A 7 4.39 -7.97 -11.05
C ASP A 7 4.19 -6.65 -10.30
N VAL A 8 2.95 -6.16 -10.26
CA VAL A 8 2.56 -5.03 -9.41
C VAL A 8 2.32 -5.53 -8.00
N LEU A 9 3.18 -5.12 -7.08
CA LEU A 9 3.15 -5.57 -5.69
C LEU A 9 2.25 -4.65 -4.87
N GLY A 10 1.29 -5.23 -4.15
CA GLY A 10 0.42 -4.53 -3.21
C GLY A 10 0.95 -4.58 -1.78
N LEU A 11 0.80 -3.48 -1.03
CA LEU A 11 0.98 -3.42 0.42
C LEU A 11 -0.27 -2.78 1.03
N ALA A 12 -1.11 -3.60 1.66
CA ALA A 12 -2.27 -3.15 2.41
C ALA A 12 -1.95 -3.13 3.91
N LEU A 13 -2.28 -2.03 4.57
CA LEU A 13 -2.05 -1.83 6.00
C LEU A 13 -3.37 -1.45 6.67
N ARG A 14 -3.73 -2.16 7.74
CA ARG A 14 -4.79 -1.74 8.65
C ARG A 14 -4.15 -1.09 9.87
N VAL A 15 -4.58 0.13 10.18
CA VAL A 15 -4.11 0.91 11.31
C VAL A 15 -5.28 1.10 12.27
N GLU A 16 -5.11 0.68 13.51
CA GLU A 16 -6.06 0.97 14.58
C GLU A 16 -6.00 2.45 14.94
N THR A 17 -7.17 3.05 15.17
CA THR A 17 -7.36 4.46 15.45
C THR A 17 -8.35 4.61 16.60
N ASP A 18 -8.39 5.79 17.23
CA ASP A 18 -9.31 6.03 18.36
C ASP A 18 -10.79 5.88 17.96
N THR A 19 -11.12 5.97 16.67
CA THR A 19 -12.49 5.87 16.15
C THR A 19 -12.77 4.57 15.38
N GLY A 20 -11.89 3.58 15.43
CA GLY A 20 -12.02 2.32 14.68
C GLY A 20 -10.73 1.96 13.95
N HIS A 21 -10.81 1.55 12.70
CA HIS A 21 -9.63 1.20 11.90
C HIS A 21 -9.62 1.94 10.56
N ALA A 22 -8.42 2.06 10.00
CA ALA A 22 -8.18 2.65 8.70
C ALA A 22 -7.30 1.75 7.85
N ASP A 23 -7.72 1.55 6.60
CA ASP A 23 -7.04 0.76 5.60
C ASP A 23 -6.30 1.67 4.62
N LEU A 24 -5.00 1.40 4.46
CA LEU A 24 -4.14 2.04 3.49
C LEU A 24 -3.70 1.01 2.45
N GLU A 25 -4.13 1.23 1.20
CA GLU A 25 -3.72 0.41 0.06
C GLU A 25 -2.65 1.12 -0.75
N LEU A 26 -1.45 0.52 -0.79
CA LEU A 26 -0.33 0.98 -1.56
C LEU A 26 0.00 -0.04 -2.66
N ALA A 27 0.51 0.46 -3.79
CA ALA A 27 1.00 -0.37 -4.87
C ALA A 27 2.43 0.01 -5.24
N SER A 28 3.17 -0.91 -5.86
CA SER A 28 4.51 -0.63 -6.36
C SER A 28 4.44 0.40 -7.49
N THR A 29 5.06 1.55 -7.27
CA THR A 29 5.03 2.72 -8.17
C THR A 29 6.42 3.35 -8.28
N GLY A 30 6.54 4.41 -9.07
CA GLY A 30 7.67 5.34 -8.98
C GLY A 30 7.55 6.28 -7.76
N SER A 31 8.60 7.03 -7.47
CA SER A 31 8.59 8.08 -6.42
C SER A 31 8.67 9.50 -6.97
N GLY A 32 9.15 9.68 -8.20
CA GLY A 32 9.30 10.96 -8.88
C GLY A 32 8.09 11.33 -9.74
N LEU A 33 8.01 12.57 -10.21
CA LEU A 33 7.04 12.94 -11.23
C LEU A 33 7.52 12.45 -12.61
N PRO A 34 6.63 11.96 -13.49
CA PRO A 34 5.21 11.63 -13.26
C PRO A 34 5.02 10.21 -12.66
N LEU A 35 6.09 9.41 -12.56
CA LEU A 35 6.04 7.98 -12.24
C LEU A 35 5.42 7.63 -10.88
N ARG A 36 5.26 8.58 -9.96
CA ARG A 36 4.54 8.41 -8.68
C ARG A 36 3.04 8.15 -8.84
N PHE A 37 2.50 8.34 -10.04
CA PHE A 37 1.13 7.99 -10.42
C PHE A 37 1.07 6.79 -11.37
N ALA A 38 2.19 6.11 -11.61
CA ALA A 38 2.28 4.96 -12.50
C ALA A 38 2.67 3.71 -11.71
N LEU A 39 1.95 2.61 -11.97
CA LEU A 39 2.34 1.30 -11.48
C LEU A 39 3.66 0.90 -12.14
N VAL A 40 4.60 0.41 -11.33
CA VAL A 40 5.87 -0.09 -11.82
C VAL A 40 5.97 -1.58 -11.46
N PRO A 41 6.00 -2.48 -12.45
CA PRO A 41 6.24 -3.90 -12.21
C PRO A 41 7.59 -4.11 -11.53
N ARG A 42 7.63 -4.93 -10.48
CA ARG A 42 8.83 -5.23 -9.71
C ARG A 42 8.97 -6.72 -9.48
N TRP A 43 10.22 -7.14 -9.46
CA TRP A 43 10.62 -8.50 -9.09
C TRP A 43 10.73 -8.70 -7.59
N VAL A 44 11.15 -7.65 -6.86
CA VAL A 44 11.48 -7.75 -5.44
C VAL A 44 10.82 -6.59 -4.68
N PRO A 45 9.97 -6.88 -3.67
CA PRO A 45 9.25 -5.86 -2.90
C PRO A 45 10.17 -4.81 -2.24
N SER A 46 11.32 -5.24 -1.72
CA SER A 46 12.27 -4.37 -1.01
C SER A 46 13.01 -3.37 -1.89
N ARG A 47 13.04 -3.57 -3.22
CA ARG A 47 13.78 -2.72 -4.16
C ARG A 47 12.96 -1.56 -4.72
N GLY A 48 11.66 -1.51 -4.41
CA GLY A 48 10.75 -0.47 -4.87
C GLY A 48 10.27 0.46 -3.75
N VAL A 49 9.41 1.41 -4.10
CA VAL A 49 8.55 2.11 -3.14
C VAL A 49 7.11 1.70 -3.40
N PHE A 50 6.29 1.79 -2.36
CA PHE A 50 4.85 1.63 -2.46
C PHE A 50 4.21 2.99 -2.26
N THR A 51 3.35 3.43 -3.18
CA THR A 51 2.60 4.67 -3.00
C THR A 51 1.11 4.44 -3.17
N THR A 52 0.34 5.38 -2.64
CA THR A 52 -1.06 5.57 -3.03
C THR A 52 -1.07 6.01 -4.50
N LEU A 53 -1.76 5.28 -5.37
CA LEU A 53 -1.83 5.63 -6.79
C LEU A 53 -2.59 6.95 -7.01
N LEU A 54 -3.64 7.16 -6.21
CA LEU A 54 -4.46 8.36 -6.22
C LEU A 54 -4.32 9.08 -4.87
N PRO A 55 -4.30 10.43 -4.84
CA PRO A 55 -4.19 11.17 -3.60
C PRO A 55 -5.43 10.96 -2.73
N TYR A 56 -5.24 10.90 -1.42
CA TYR A 56 -6.30 11.14 -0.44
C TYR A 56 -6.53 12.65 -0.33
N ARG A 57 -7.73 13.05 0.07
CA ARG A 57 -8.05 14.42 0.45
C ARG A 57 -7.76 14.58 1.94
N GLY A 58 -6.65 15.21 2.29
CA GLY A 58 -6.39 15.68 3.65
C GLY A 58 -7.06 17.03 3.91
N ASP A 59 -7.03 17.47 5.17
CA ASP A 59 -7.59 18.76 5.60
C ASP A 59 -6.92 19.95 4.90
N ALA A 60 -5.62 19.83 4.59
CA ALA A 60 -4.83 20.84 3.88
C ALA A 60 -4.75 20.62 2.35
N GLY A 61 -5.53 19.67 1.80
CA GLY A 61 -5.53 19.36 0.35
C GLY A 61 -5.07 17.94 0.01
N PRO A 62 -4.78 17.66 -1.27
CA PRO A 62 -4.44 16.32 -1.72
C PRO A 62 -3.11 15.84 -1.13
N VAL A 63 -3.10 14.60 -0.62
CA VAL A 63 -1.94 13.97 -0.01
C VAL A 63 -1.73 12.58 -0.61
N LEU A 64 -0.50 12.31 -1.02
CA LEU A 64 -0.02 10.97 -1.36
C LEU A 64 0.75 10.41 -0.17
N ILE A 65 0.62 9.10 0.04
CA ILE A 65 1.41 8.37 1.03
C ILE A 65 2.39 7.45 0.31
N ARG A 66 3.59 7.31 0.85
CA ARG A 66 4.64 6.41 0.39
C ARG A 66 5.17 5.57 1.53
N ALA A 67 5.29 4.27 1.32
CA ALA A 67 6.12 3.38 2.11
C ALA A 67 7.40 3.03 1.35
N ARG A 68 8.55 3.30 1.96
CA ARG A 68 9.87 2.95 1.42
C ARG A 68 10.49 1.86 2.31
N PRO A 69 10.74 0.65 1.78
CA PRO A 69 11.48 -0.38 2.50
C PRO A 69 12.86 0.11 2.94
N LEU A 70 13.23 -0.20 4.17
CA LEU A 70 14.56 0.10 4.72
C LEU A 70 15.38 -1.19 4.87
N ARG A 71 14.83 -2.18 5.59
CA ARG A 71 15.46 -3.49 5.83
C ARG A 71 14.48 -4.48 6.49
N PRO A 72 14.72 -5.80 6.42
CA PRO A 72 15.67 -6.44 5.51
C PRO A 72 15.21 -6.35 4.05
N SER A 73 16.07 -6.80 3.14
CA SER A 73 15.63 -7.07 1.78
C SER A 73 14.79 -8.36 1.80
N LEU A 74 13.54 -8.25 1.41
CA LEU A 74 12.67 -9.41 1.26
C LEU A 74 12.96 -10.14 -0.07
N PRO A 75 12.80 -11.47 -0.13
CA PRO A 75 12.84 -12.22 -1.38
C PRO A 75 11.58 -11.95 -2.23
N ALA A 76 11.55 -12.50 -3.44
CA ALA A 76 10.49 -12.28 -4.42
C ALA A 76 9.26 -13.19 -4.21
N ASP A 77 9.46 -14.35 -3.58
CA ASP A 77 8.42 -15.37 -3.38
C ASP A 77 7.75 -15.24 -2.01
N LEU A 78 6.45 -15.54 -1.95
CA LEU A 78 5.65 -15.45 -0.72
C LEU A 78 6.19 -16.33 0.44
N PRO A 79 6.55 -17.62 0.23
CA PRO A 79 7.12 -18.44 1.29
C PRO A 79 8.43 -17.87 1.84
N GLY A 80 9.26 -17.30 0.98
CA GLY A 80 10.48 -16.56 1.29
C GLY A 80 10.19 -15.33 2.15
N ILE A 81 9.22 -14.52 1.76
CA ILE A 81 8.81 -13.32 2.50
C ILE A 81 8.35 -13.71 3.90
N GLU A 82 7.49 -14.72 4.01
CA GLU A 82 6.95 -15.19 5.29
C GLU A 82 8.06 -15.67 6.24
N ARG A 83 9.04 -16.42 5.71
CA ARG A 83 10.21 -16.86 6.48
C ARG A 83 11.06 -15.68 6.94
N ALA A 84 11.38 -14.75 6.03
CA ALA A 84 12.16 -13.57 6.37
C ALA A 84 11.48 -12.71 7.45
N LEU A 85 10.15 -12.57 7.38
CA LEU A 85 9.36 -11.81 8.36
C LEU A 85 9.18 -12.51 9.72
N ARG A 86 9.40 -13.84 9.79
CA ARG A 86 9.51 -14.56 11.08
C ARG A 86 10.86 -14.35 11.75
N GLU A 87 11.90 -14.16 10.96
CA GLU A 87 13.28 -14.03 11.44
C GLU A 87 13.63 -12.57 11.78
N GLU A 88 13.21 -11.61 10.96
CA GLU A 88 13.53 -10.19 11.14
C GLU A 88 12.33 -9.28 10.84
N THR A 89 12.21 -8.21 11.64
CA THR A 89 11.23 -7.15 11.42
C THR A 89 11.51 -6.38 10.13
N TRP A 90 10.52 -6.34 9.24
CA TRP A 90 10.56 -5.48 8.07
C TRP A 90 10.19 -4.04 8.41
N ARG A 91 11.17 -3.17 8.28
CA ARG A 91 11.09 -1.74 8.56
C ARG A 91 10.87 -0.95 7.28
N LEU A 92 9.88 -0.07 7.30
CA LEU A 92 9.60 0.87 6.22
C LEU A 92 9.53 2.29 6.77
N SER A 93 9.99 3.26 5.98
CA SER A 93 9.71 4.68 6.25
C SER A 93 8.44 5.10 5.54
N LEU A 94 7.52 5.70 6.29
CA LEU A 94 6.33 6.34 5.75
C LEU A 94 6.62 7.82 5.50
N SER A 95 6.23 8.29 4.32
CA SER A 95 6.33 9.70 3.92
C SER A 95 5.04 10.18 3.30
N PHE A 96 4.77 11.48 3.37
CA PHE A 96 3.67 12.12 2.66
C PHE A 96 4.17 13.18 1.68
N ALA A 97 3.40 13.46 0.65
CA ALA A 97 3.66 14.55 -0.29
C ALA A 97 2.36 15.12 -0.83
N THR A 98 2.36 16.42 -1.19
CA THR A 98 1.37 16.91 -2.15
C THR A 98 1.66 16.30 -3.54
N PRO A 99 0.70 16.25 -4.48
CA PRO A 99 0.90 15.63 -5.79
C PRO A 99 2.20 16.06 -6.49
N GLY A 100 2.50 17.37 -6.47
CA GLY A 100 3.72 17.94 -7.06
C GLY A 100 4.89 18.14 -6.10
N GLY A 101 4.71 17.95 -4.79
CA GLY A 101 5.68 18.33 -3.77
C GLY A 101 6.77 17.29 -3.49
N PRO A 102 7.77 17.66 -2.66
CA PRO A 102 8.73 16.71 -2.13
C PRO A 102 8.10 15.77 -1.10
N TRP A 103 8.75 14.64 -0.86
CA TRP A 103 8.33 13.67 0.15
C TRP A 103 8.86 14.05 1.53
N HIS A 104 7.98 14.04 2.53
CA HIS A 104 8.31 14.37 3.92
C HIS A 104 8.10 13.12 4.78
N PRO A 105 9.14 12.58 5.42
CA PRO A 105 9.00 11.43 6.31
C PRO A 105 8.19 11.82 7.54
N PHE A 106 7.31 10.93 8.00
CA PHE A 106 6.50 11.18 9.20
C PHE A 106 6.44 10.00 10.17
N ALA A 107 6.71 8.77 9.70
CA ALA A 107 6.66 7.60 10.57
C ALA A 107 7.60 6.48 10.11
N LEU A 108 7.85 5.53 11.02
CA LEU A 108 8.48 4.26 10.75
C LEU A 108 7.46 3.16 11.02
N LEU A 109 7.30 2.27 10.05
CA LEU A 109 6.45 1.09 10.14
C LEU A 109 7.33 -0.14 10.38
N SER A 110 6.92 -0.97 11.35
CA SER A 110 7.58 -2.23 11.68
C SER A 110 6.61 -3.39 11.48
N LEU A 111 6.90 -4.28 10.55
CA LEU A 111 6.08 -5.44 10.22
C LEU A 111 6.80 -6.73 10.61
N ASN A 112 6.08 -7.63 11.28
CA ASN A 112 6.55 -8.96 11.66
C ASN A 112 5.49 -9.98 11.25
N ALA A 113 5.92 -11.19 10.90
CA ALA A 113 4.97 -12.28 10.69
C ALA A 113 4.39 -12.72 12.05
N ARG A 114 3.08 -12.60 12.20
CA ARG A 114 2.30 -13.29 13.23
C ARG A 114 1.29 -14.17 12.48
N GLY A 115 1.02 -15.38 12.98
CA GLY A 115 0.08 -16.31 12.34
C GLY A 115 -1.21 -15.58 11.95
N GLY A 116 -1.56 -15.63 10.67
CA GLY A 116 -2.64 -14.81 10.10
C GLY A 116 -4.01 -15.43 10.32
N ASP A 117 -4.99 -14.59 10.58
CA ASP A 117 -6.40 -14.93 10.42
C ASP A 117 -6.75 -14.79 8.93
N SER A 118 -7.25 -15.86 8.31
CA SER A 118 -7.42 -15.94 6.85
C SER A 118 -8.56 -15.08 6.29
N ASP A 119 -9.30 -14.37 7.15
CA ASP A 119 -10.52 -13.62 6.77
C ASP A 119 -10.35 -12.09 6.77
N ILE A 120 -9.11 -11.57 6.81
CA ILE A 120 -8.87 -10.12 6.72
C ILE A 120 -9.09 -9.63 5.28
N ARG A 121 -10.25 -9.01 5.05
CA ARG A 121 -10.54 -8.22 3.84
C ARG A 121 -10.17 -6.76 4.09
N PHE A 122 -9.28 -6.22 3.26
CA PHE A 122 -8.95 -4.78 3.23
C PHE A 122 -9.92 -4.06 2.28
N ASP A 123 -10.45 -2.93 2.72
CA ASP A 123 -11.29 -2.04 1.89
C ASP A 123 -10.91 -0.58 2.17
N ALA A 124 -9.93 -0.06 1.44
CA ALA A 124 -9.54 1.33 1.57
C ALA A 124 -10.67 2.30 1.18
N GLY A 125 -11.69 1.85 0.43
CA GLY A 125 -12.81 2.66 -0.01
C GLY A 125 -13.79 3.02 1.11
N SER A 126 -13.93 2.15 2.11
CA SER A 126 -14.86 2.32 3.24
C SER A 126 -14.17 2.64 4.57
N SER A 127 -12.94 2.17 4.79
CA SER A 127 -12.17 2.41 6.02
C SER A 127 -11.02 3.38 5.79
N VAL A 128 -11.31 4.68 5.70
CA VAL A 128 -10.29 5.72 5.41
C VAL A 128 -9.60 6.20 6.69
N LEU A 129 -8.30 6.51 6.61
CA LEU A 129 -7.54 7.17 7.67
C LEU A 129 -8.28 8.41 8.23
N PRO A 130 -8.36 8.60 9.56
CA PRO A 130 -8.94 9.81 10.17
C PRO A 130 -8.31 11.07 9.58
N GLY A 131 -9.13 12.02 9.12
CA GLY A 131 -8.68 13.25 8.44
C GLY A 131 -8.35 13.09 6.94
N ALA A 132 -8.28 11.86 6.43
CA ALA A 132 -8.24 11.58 5.00
C ALA A 132 -9.65 11.23 4.51
N ARG A 133 -10.03 11.77 3.35
CA ARG A 133 -11.21 11.35 2.60
C ARG A 133 -10.74 10.85 1.25
N MET A 134 -11.29 9.77 0.71
CA MET A 134 -11.07 9.48 -0.70
C MET A 134 -11.75 10.55 -1.55
N TYR A 135 -11.10 10.95 -2.65
CA TYR A 135 -11.80 11.77 -3.64
C TYR A 135 -12.90 10.94 -4.30
N ARG A 136 -14.10 11.49 -4.47
CA ARG A 136 -15.26 10.77 -5.04
C ARG A 136 -15.00 10.16 -6.43
N TRP A 137 -14.08 10.73 -7.22
CA TRP A 137 -13.68 10.17 -8.52
C TRP A 137 -12.74 8.96 -8.39
N ALA A 138 -11.98 8.83 -7.30
CA ALA A 138 -11.12 7.66 -7.04
C ALA A 138 -11.94 6.39 -6.77
N ASN A 139 -13.11 6.53 -6.12
CA ASN A 139 -14.06 5.42 -5.97
C ASN A 139 -14.67 5.01 -7.31
N ALA A 140 -14.91 5.96 -8.24
CA ALA A 140 -15.45 5.66 -9.56
C ALA A 140 -14.46 4.90 -10.48
N VAL A 141 -13.14 5.07 -10.27
CA VAL A 141 -12.11 4.31 -11.00
C VAL A 141 -11.91 2.90 -10.40
N ARG A 142 -12.19 2.72 -9.10
CA ARG A 142 -12.07 1.42 -8.40
C ARG A 142 -13.32 0.54 -8.45
N GLN A 143 -14.52 1.12 -8.51
CA GLN A 143 -15.78 0.36 -8.55
C GLN A 143 -15.86 -0.70 -9.65
N PRO A 144 -15.43 -0.45 -10.91
CA PRO A 144 -15.51 -1.45 -11.96
C PRO A 144 -14.72 -2.73 -11.64
N SER A 145 -13.62 -2.60 -10.89
CA SER A 145 -12.74 -3.72 -10.53
C SER A 145 -13.28 -4.54 -9.35
N TYR A 146 -13.96 -3.92 -8.38
CA TYR A 146 -14.62 -4.64 -7.28
C TYR A 146 -15.90 -5.34 -7.73
N ASP A 147 -16.70 -4.69 -8.59
CA ASP A 147 -17.94 -5.26 -9.13
C ASP A 147 -17.66 -6.52 -9.99
N ALA A 148 -16.52 -6.56 -10.67
CA ALA A 148 -16.08 -7.72 -11.46
C ALA A 148 -15.70 -8.93 -10.59
N VAL A 149 -15.16 -8.71 -9.38
CA VAL A 149 -14.78 -9.78 -8.44
C VAL A 149 -16.00 -10.29 -7.66
N GLN A 150 -16.93 -9.41 -7.29
CA GLN A 150 -18.14 -9.81 -6.56
C GLN A 150 -19.14 -10.63 -7.40
N ARG A 151 -19.12 -10.51 -8.73
CA ARG A 151 -19.94 -11.35 -9.63
C ARG A 151 -19.43 -12.77 -9.80
N ARG A 152 -18.19 -13.09 -9.39
CA ARG A 152 -17.63 -14.44 -9.55
C ARG A 152 -17.91 -15.38 -8.36
N ASN A 153 -18.51 -14.86 -7.29
CA ASN A 153 -18.93 -15.60 -6.09
C ASN A 153 -20.46 -15.68 -5.93
N ARG A 154 -21.22 -15.58 -7.03
CA ARG A 154 -22.65 -15.94 -7.06
C ARG A 154 -22.87 -17.18 -7.91
#